data_AF-A0AAD7GZM4-F1
#
_entry.id   AF-A0AAD7GZM4-F1
#
_cell.length_a   1.000
_cell.length_b   1.000
_cell.length_c   1.000
_cell.angle_alpha   90.00
_cell.angle_beta   90.00
_cell.angle_gamma   90.00
#
_symmetry.space_group_name_H-M   'P 1'
#
loop_
_entity.id
_entity.type
_entity.pdbx_description
1 polymer ?
#
loop_
_entity_poly.entity_id
_entity_poly.type
_entity_poly.pdbx_seq_one_letter_code
_entity_poly.pdbx_strand_id
1 'polypeptide(L)' 'MFNCEAPHGAVLVLPHGAQLEKLENLDNVRQYAAQNAESWYRYINGARGRGLGNGSLYLVTGCEKTQSWGMASFDN' A
#
# COMPACT_ATOMS: atom_id res chain seq x y z
N MET A 1 18.94 -12.87 18.32
CA MET A 1 18.42 -14.06 17.61
C MET A 1 16.91 -13.96 17.63
N PHE A 2 16.24 -14.11 16.49
CA PHE A 2 14.77 -14.10 16.42
C PHE A 2 14.26 -15.51 16.74
N ASN A 3 13.24 -15.64 17.59
CA ASN A 3 12.61 -16.92 17.89
C ASN A 3 11.13 -16.85 17.47
N CYS A 4 10.67 -17.87 16.75
CA CYS A 4 9.28 -17.99 16.33
C CYS A 4 8.84 -19.44 16.52
N GLU A 5 7.76 -19.65 17.26
CA GLU A 5 7.26 -21.00 17.60
C GLU A 5 6.18 -21.49 16.61
N ALA A 6 5.76 -20.62 15.68
CA ALA A 6 4.81 -20.98 14.64
C ALA A 6 5.48 -21.88 13.57
N PRO A 7 4.73 -22.79 12.93
CA PRO A 7 5.25 -23.65 11.87
C PRO A 7 5.69 -22.87 10.62
N HIS A 8 5.14 -21.67 10.42
CA HIS A 8 5.51 -20.79 9.32
C HIS A 8 5.63 -19.36 9.82
N GLY A 9 6.48 -18.55 9.18
CA GLY A 9 6.63 -17.15 9.53
C GLY A 9 7.53 -16.39 8.58
N ALA A 10 7.62 -15.08 8.81
CA ALA A 10 8.53 -14.21 8.09
C ALA A 10 9.11 -13.14 9.02
N VAL A 11 10.34 -12.73 8.74
CA VAL A 11 11.03 -11.64 9.42
C VAL A 11 11.34 -10.57 8.39
N LEU A 12 10.94 -9.33 8.69
CA LEU A 12 11.35 -8.13 7.98
C LEU A 12 12.33 -7.36 8.88
N VAL A 13 13.53 -7.12 8.38
CA VAL A 13 14.57 -6.34 9.08
C VAL A 13 14.75 -5.02 8.36
N LEU A 14 14.72 -3.93 9.13
CA LEU A 14 14.96 -2.57 8.67
C LEU A 14 16.18 -2.01 9.42
N PRO A 15 17.43 -2.30 9.00
CA PRO A 15 18.63 -1.96 9.77
C PRO A 15 18.78 -0.47 10.07
N HIS A 16 18.26 0.38 9.19
CA HIS A 16 18.28 1.84 9.32
C HIS A 16 16.90 2.41 9.71
N GLY A 17 15.99 1.57 10.19
CA GLY A 17 14.59 1.94 10.45
C GLY A 17 13.80 2.25 9.18
N ALA A 18 12.63 2.85 9.36
CA ALA A 18 11.83 3.40 8.28
C ALA A 18 11.31 4.79 8.64
N GLN A 19 11.05 5.58 7.61
CA GLN A 19 10.40 6.86 7.69
C GLN A 19 8.97 6.74 7.14
N LEU A 20 8.00 7.20 7.91
CA LEU A 20 6.63 7.32 7.44
C LEU A 20 6.50 8.60 6.60
N GLU A 21 6.18 8.43 5.33
CA GLU A 21 5.74 9.51 4.46
C GLU A 21 4.23 9.43 4.30
N LYS A 22 3.51 10.47 4.71
CA LYS A 22 2.05 10.54 4.56
C LYS A 22 1.61 11.92 4.11
N LEU A 23 0.52 11.96 3.36
CA LEU A 23 -0.15 13.21 3.02
C LEU A 23 -0.72 13.82 4.30
N GLU A 24 -0.47 15.11 4.52
CA GLU A 24 -0.89 15.80 5.75
C GLU A 24 -2.38 16.13 5.73
N ASN A 25 -2.90 16.66 4.62
CA ASN A 25 -4.29 17.06 4.50
C ASN A 25 -5.13 15.95 3.83
N LEU A 26 -5.48 14.95 4.62
CA LEU A 26 -6.29 13.81 4.15
C LEU A 26 -7.71 14.23 3.75
N ASP A 27 -8.27 15.31 4.31
CA ASP A 27 -9.63 15.75 3.99
C ASP A 27 -9.70 16.35 2.58
N ASN A 28 -8.72 17.16 2.19
CA ASN A 28 -8.60 17.65 0.82
C ASN A 28 -8.43 16.48 -0.17
N VAL A 29 -7.63 15.49 0.18
CA VAL A 29 -7.40 14.30 -0.65
C VAL A 29 -8.69 13.50 -0.82
N ARG A 30 -9.45 13.30 0.26
CA ARG A 30 -10.76 12.62 0.22
C ARG A 30 -11.77 13.40 -0.62
N GLN A 31 -11.85 14.72 -0.45
CA GLN A 31 -12.76 15.56 -1.22
C GLN A 31 -12.42 15.49 -2.72
N TYR A 32 -11.14 15.58 -3.07
CA TYR A 32 -10.68 15.45 -4.45
C TYR A 32 -10.99 14.06 -5.02
N ALA A 33 -10.75 13.00 -4.24
CA ALA A 33 -11.08 11.64 -4.65
C ALA A 33 -12.59 11.46 -4.86
N ALA A 34 -13.44 11.98 -3.96
CA ALA A 34 -14.88 11.90 -4.11
C ALA A 34 -15.38 12.61 -5.37
N GLN A 35 -14.77 13.75 -5.72
CA GLN A 35 -15.10 14.51 -6.94
C GLN A 35 -14.65 13.82 -8.22
N ASN A 36 -13.58 13.02 -8.18
CA ASN A 36 -12.94 12.47 -9.38
C ASN A 36 -13.04 10.94 -9.52
N ALA A 37 -13.48 10.21 -8.49
CA ALA A 37 -13.48 8.75 -8.49
C ALA A 37 -14.21 8.16 -9.69
N GLU A 38 -15.37 8.73 -10.06
CA GLU A 38 -16.13 8.27 -11.22
C GLU A 38 -15.34 8.42 -12.53
N SER A 39 -14.67 9.55 -12.73
CA SER A 39 -13.87 9.78 -13.95
C SER A 39 -12.70 8.81 -14.03
N TRP A 40 -12.08 8.49 -12.90
CA TRP A 40 -11.03 7.48 -12.80
C TRP A 40 -11.54 6.08 -13.16
N TYR A 41 -12.70 5.67 -12.63
CA TYR A 41 -13.33 4.39 -12.99
C TYR A 41 -13.64 4.32 -14.49
N ARG A 42 -14.21 5.39 -15.07
CA ARG A 42 -14.50 5.47 -16.51
C ARG A 42 -13.22 5.38 -17.35
N TYR A 43 -12.14 6.03 -16.93
CA TYR A 43 -10.86 5.96 -17.63
C TYR A 43 -10.24 4.55 -17.57
N ILE A 44 -10.22 3.96 -16.38
CA ILE A 44 -9.62 2.65 -16.12
C ILE A 44 -10.40 1.55 -16.85
N ASN A 45 -11.73 1.58 -16.81
CA ASN A 45 -12.57 0.55 -17.41
C ASN A 45 -12.83 0.78 -18.90
N GLY A 46 -12.93 2.05 -19.33
CA GLY A 46 -13.09 2.41 -20.74
C GLY A 46 -11.75 2.42 -21.46
N ALA A 47 -11.00 3.51 -21.34
CA ALA A 47 -9.77 3.73 -22.11
C ALA A 47 -8.66 2.70 -21.84
N ARG A 48 -8.61 2.13 -20.62
CA ARG A 48 -7.59 1.13 -20.24
C ARG A 48 -8.10 -0.31 -20.21
N GLY A 49 -9.40 -0.54 -20.36
CA GLY A 49 -10.00 -1.88 -20.41
C GLY A 49 -9.69 -2.79 -19.22
N ARG A 50 -9.42 -2.23 -18.03
CA ARG A 50 -8.90 -3.00 -16.88
C ARG A 50 -9.97 -3.78 -16.11
N GLY A 51 -11.25 -3.53 -16.35
CA GLY A 51 -12.35 -4.27 -15.71
C GLY A 51 -12.38 -4.18 -14.18
N LEU A 52 -12.00 -3.02 -13.63
CA LEU A 52 -11.98 -2.76 -12.20
C LEU A 52 -13.41 -2.78 -11.62
N GLY A 53 -13.63 -3.60 -10.60
CA GLY A 53 -14.89 -3.68 -9.88
C GLY A 53 -15.11 -2.49 -8.93
N ASN A 54 -16.36 -2.27 -8.55
CA ASN A 54 -16.68 -1.24 -7.55
C ASN A 54 -15.98 -1.56 -6.22
N GLY A 55 -15.41 -0.54 -5.57
CA GLY A 55 -14.62 -0.68 -4.35
C GLY A 55 -13.19 -1.19 -4.55
N SER A 56 -12.76 -1.47 -5.80
CA SER A 56 -11.39 -1.93 -6.08
C SER A 56 -10.40 -0.80 -6.35
N LEU A 57 -10.87 0.45 -6.46
CA LEU A 57 -10.00 1.61 -6.64
C LEU A 57 -9.55 2.16 -5.28
N TYR A 58 -8.24 2.15 -5.05
CA TYR A 58 -7.62 2.66 -3.83
C TYR A 58 -6.71 3.84 -4.14
N LEU A 59 -6.70 4.82 -3.23
CA LEU A 59 -5.77 5.93 -3.26
C LEU A 59 -4.76 5.76 -2.12
N VAL A 60 -3.47 5.66 -2.46
CA VAL A 60 -2.40 5.53 -1.48
C VAL A 60 -2.10 6.91 -0.90
N THR A 61 -2.35 7.10 0.40
CA THR A 61 -2.16 8.38 1.10
C THR A 61 -0.87 8.46 1.92
N GLY A 62 -0.09 7.38 1.94
CA GLY A 62 1.19 7.32 2.63
C GLY A 62 1.89 5.98 2.42
N CYS A 63 3.16 5.93 2.79
CA CYS A 63 4.00 4.75 2.74
C CYS A 63 5.12 4.86 3.78
N GLU A 64 5.60 3.71 4.24
CA GLU A 64 6.86 3.64 4.97
C GLU A 64 8.00 3.42 3.96
N LYS A 65 9.04 4.24 4.06
CA LYS A 65 10.25 4.12 3.26
C LYS A 65 11.45 3.81 4.13
N THR A 66 12.36 3.02 3.61
CA THR A 66 13.59 2.65 4.29
C THR A 66 14.75 2.69 3.31
N GLN A 67 15.95 2.98 3.82
CA GLN A 67 17.17 2.99 3.00
C GLN A 67 17.64 1.57 2.65
N SER A 68 17.34 0.59 3.51
CA SER A 68 17.75 -0.79 3.33
C SER A 68 16.79 -1.71 4.08
N TRP A 69 16.45 -2.84 3.48
CA TRP A 69 15.62 -3.86 4.13
C TRP A 69 16.09 -5.25 3.74
N GLY A 70 15.76 -6.22 4.58
CA GLY A 70 15.97 -7.64 4.32
C GLY A 70 14.77 -8.44 4.80
N MET A 71 14.45 -9.52 4.08
CA MET A 71 13.30 -10.38 4.35
C MET A 71 13.76 -11.84 4.34
N ALA A 72 13.23 -12.63 5.26
CA ALA A 72 13.32 -14.08 5.23
C ALA A 72 11.97 -14.67 5.64
N SER A 73 11.54 -15.72 4.96
CA SER A 73 10.39 -16.54 5.35
C SER A 73 10.83 -17.96 5.61
N PHE A 74 10.13 -18.64 6.51
CA PHE A 74 10.37 -20.04 6.81
C PHE A 74 9.04 -20.79 6.88
N ASP A 75 9.14 -22.09 6.57
CA ASP A 75 8.08 -23.07 6.56
C ASP A 75 8.74 -24.37 7.03
N ASN A 76 8.40 -24.83 8.25
CA ASN A 76 9.04 -25.95 8.94
C ASN A 76 8.28 -27.26 8.77
#